data_AF-A0A1Y4AJC6-F1
#
_entry.id   AF-A0A1Y4AJC6-F1
#
_cell.length_a   1.000
_cell.length_b   1.000
_cell.length_c   1.000
_cell.angle_alpha   90.00
_cell.angle_beta   90.00
_cell.angle_gamma   90.00
#
_symmetry.space_group_name_H-M   'P 1'
#
loop_
_entity.id
_entity.type
_entity.pdbx_description
1 polymer ?
#
loop_
_entity_poly.entity_id
_entity_poly.type
_entity_poly.pdbx_seq_one_letter_code
_entity_poly.pdbx_strand_id
1 'polypeptide(L)' 'MSVDSNSVPILYADDSECCGCGACASVCPKDAITMQPDRYGFLYPSIDGDACIRCHLCLKVCAFNFDLRV' A
#
# COMPACT_ATOMS: atom_id res chain seq x y z
N MET A 1 17.01 9.95 3.81
CA MET A 1 15.90 8.98 3.76
C MET A 1 16.55 7.61 3.65
N SER A 2 16.58 6.88 4.75
CA SER A 2 17.29 5.60 4.87
C SER A 2 16.65 4.59 3.94
N VAL A 3 17.38 4.20 2.89
CA VAL A 3 17.00 3.12 1.99
C VAL A 3 17.43 1.80 2.63
N ASP A 4 16.63 1.33 3.57
CA ASP A 4 16.88 0.07 4.23
C ASP A 4 16.58 -1.05 3.22
N SER A 5 17.56 -1.93 2.99
CA SER A 5 17.56 -2.97 1.93
C SER A 5 16.52 -4.09 2.09
N ASN A 6 15.41 -3.82 2.81
CA ASN A 6 14.29 -4.72 3.04
C ASN A 6 12.93 -3.99 2.97
N SER A 7 12.85 -2.94 2.14
CA SER A 7 11.70 -2.04 2.05
C SER A 7 10.41 -2.74 1.62
N VAL A 8 9.28 -2.38 2.23
CA VAL A 8 7.93 -2.75 1.77
C VAL A 8 7.57 -2.00 0.49
N PRO A 9 6.65 -2.51 -0.35
CA PRO A 9 6.20 -1.78 -1.54
C PRO A 9 5.54 -0.44 -1.15
N ILE A 10 5.85 0.61 -1.91
CA ILE A 10 5.20 1.92 -1.81
C ILE A 10 3.84 1.81 -2.50
N LEU A 11 2.74 2.06 -1.78
CA LEU A 11 1.37 1.99 -2.35
C LEU A 11 0.89 3.30 -2.96
N TYR A 12 1.47 4.41 -2.51
CA TYR A 12 1.23 5.77 -3.00
C TYR A 12 2.39 6.66 -2.50
N ALA A 13 2.79 7.65 -3.29
CA ALA A 13 3.76 8.66 -2.88
C ALA A 13 3.08 9.97 -2.47
N ASP A 14 1.90 10.25 -3.05
CA ASP A 14 1.08 11.42 -2.78
C ASP A 14 -0.38 10.99 -2.50
N ASP A 15 -1.06 11.73 -1.63
CA ASP A 15 -2.44 11.44 -1.23
C ASP A 15 -3.42 11.43 -2.43
N SER A 16 -3.09 12.12 -3.54
CA SER A 16 -3.87 12.11 -4.79
C SER A 16 -3.77 10.80 -5.59
N GLU A 17 -2.79 9.94 -5.31
CA GLU A 17 -2.60 8.65 -5.98
C GLU A 17 -3.39 7.52 -5.30
N CYS A 18 -3.92 7.76 -4.09
CA CYS A 18 -4.70 6.78 -3.34
C CYS A 18 -6.13 7.28 -3.11
N CYS A 19 -7.11 6.55 -3.64
CA CYS A 19 -8.52 6.84 -3.42
C CYS A 19 -9.11 6.21 -2.13
N GLY A 20 -8.29 5.54 -1.32
CA GLY A 20 -8.71 4.92 -0.06
C GLY A 20 -9.65 3.71 -0.21
N CYS A 21 -9.71 3.05 -1.37
CA CYS A 21 -10.68 1.96 -1.62
C CYS A 21 -10.45 0.67 -0.81
N GLY A 22 -9.26 0.47 -0.23
CA GLY A 22 -8.94 -0.70 0.59
C GLY A 22 -8.67 -2.00 -0.17
N ALA A 23 -8.61 -1.98 -1.50
CA ALA A 23 -8.34 -3.19 -2.30
C ALA A 23 -6.99 -3.85 -1.95
N CYS A 24 -5.96 -3.04 -1.66
CA CYS A 24 -4.65 -3.51 -1.23
C CYS A 24 -4.71 -4.28 0.10
N ALA A 25 -5.50 -3.82 1.07
CA ALA A 25 -5.73 -4.52 2.32
C ALA A 25 -6.48 -5.84 2.08
N SER A 26 -7.56 -5.78 1.29
CA SER A 26 -8.39 -6.96 1.00
C SER A 26 -7.65 -8.08 0.26
N VAL A 27 -6.67 -7.77 -0.60
CA VAL A 27 -5.92 -8.77 -1.36
C VAL A 27 -4.72 -9.32 -0.58
N CYS A 28 -4.35 -8.71 0.55
CA CYS A 28 -3.14 -9.06 1.27
C CYS A 28 -3.30 -10.42 1.99
N PRO A 29 -2.59 -11.49 1.60
CA PRO A 29 -2.78 -12.82 2.17
C PRO A 29 -2.24 -12.96 3.61
N LYS A 30 -1.61 -11.90 4.13
CA LYS A 30 -0.98 -11.85 5.45
C LYS A 30 -1.62 -10.82 6.37
N ASP A 31 -2.69 -10.15 5.91
CA ASP A 31 -3.31 -9.02 6.62
C ASP A 31 -2.31 -7.95 7.06
N ALA A 32 -1.21 -7.81 6.31
CA ALA A 32 -0.11 -6.90 6.63
C ALA A 32 -0.43 -5.43 6.31
N ILE A 33 -1.63 -5.12 5.85
CA ILE A 33 -2.04 -3.78 5.42
C ILE A 33 -3.32 -3.40 6.17
N THR A 34 -3.28 -2.27 6.86
CA THR A 34 -4.44 -1.69 7.56
C THR A 34 -4.80 -0.34 6.97
N MET A 35 -6.10 -0.02 6.94
CA MET A 35 -6.56 1.30 6.50
C MET A 35 -6.64 2.23 7.71
N GLN A 36 -5.82 3.28 7.73
CA GLN A 36 -5.73 4.22 8.83
C GLN A 36 -6.24 5.61 8.40
N PRO A 37 -7.03 6.29 9.24
CA PRO A 37 -7.48 7.64 8.96
C PRO A 37 -6.34 8.65 9.10
N ASP A 38 -6.30 9.62 8.21
CA ASP A 38 -5.49 10.83 8.37
C ASP A 38 -6.17 11.84 9.33
N ARG A 39 -5.62 13.06 9.42
CA ARG A 39 -6.18 14.13 10.27
C ARG A 39 -7.57 14.62 9.85
N TYR A 40 -7.99 14.32 8.62
CA TYR A 40 -9.28 14.71 8.04
C TYR A 40 -10.27 13.54 7.98
N GLY A 41 -9.86 12.34 8.38
CA GLY A 41 -10.68 11.13 8.38
C GLY A 41 -10.64 10.35 7.06
N PHE A 42 -9.80 10.71 6.10
CA PHE A 42 -9.58 9.94 4.88
C PHE A 42 -8.73 8.71 5.18
N LEU A 43 -9.13 7.56 4.65
CA LEU A 43 -8.47 6.28 4.92
C LEU A 43 -7.36 6.00 3.92
N TYR A 44 -6.17 5.73 4.43
CA TYR A 44 -4.99 5.36 3.64
C TYR A 44 -4.35 4.07 4.13
N PRO A 45 -3.72 3.28 3.24
CA PRO A 45 -3.11 2.01 3.62
C PRO A 45 -1.78 2.22 4.36
N SER A 46 -1.61 1.55 5.49
CA SER A 46 -0.37 1.44 6.26
C SER A 46 0.10 -0.02 6.27
N ILE A 47 1.38 -0.25 5.92
CA ILE A 47 1.95 -1.60 5.81
C ILE A 47 2.80 -1.93 7.04
N ASP A 48 2.51 -3.07 7.66
CA ASP A 48 3.40 -3.72 8.61
C ASP A 48 4.53 -4.45 7.87
N GLY A 49 5.76 -3.96 8.04
CA GLY A 49 6.96 -4.49 7.38
C GLY A 49 7.37 -5.88 7.84
N ASP A 50 7.01 -6.29 9.06
CA ASP A 50 7.34 -7.60 9.61
C ASP A 50 6.37 -8.67 9.12
N ALA A 51 5.09 -8.32 8.94
CA ALA A 51 4.07 -9.21 8.38
C ALA A 51 4.12 -9.30 6.84
N CYS A 52 4.63 -8.26 6.17
CA CYS A 52 4.66 -8.20 4.70
C CYS A 52 5.67 -9.19 4.10
N ILE A 53 5.16 -10.17 3.37
CA ILE A 53 5.97 -11.15 2.62
C ILE A 53 6.41 -10.67 1.23
N ARG A 54 6.20 -9.39 0.90
CA ARG A 54 6.60 -8.77 -0.39
C ARG A 54 6.08 -9.53 -1.62
N CYS A 55 4.82 -9.98 -1.58
CA CYS A 55 4.19 -10.69 -2.69
C CYS A 55 3.70 -9.77 -3.84
N HIS A 56 3.66 -8.45 -3.61
CA HIS A 56 3.24 -7.43 -4.56
C HIS A 56 1.79 -7.52 -5.09
N LEU A 57 0.93 -8.32 -4.47
CA LEU A 57 -0.50 -8.39 -4.83
C LEU A 57 -1.22 -7.05 -4.62
N CYS A 58 -0.83 -6.31 -3.58
CA CYS A 58 -1.35 -4.97 -3.28
C CYS A 58 -1.12 -3.97 -4.42
N LEU A 59 -0.01 -4.08 -5.16
CA LEU A 59 0.28 -3.25 -6.33
C LEU A 59 -0.54 -3.70 -7.55
N LYS A 60 -0.69 -5.02 -7.74
CA LYS A 60 -1.42 -5.60 -8.87
C LYS A 60 -2.92 -5.35 -8.82
N VAL A 61 -3.51 -5.34 -7.62
CA VAL A 61 -4.95 -5.09 -7.45
C VAL A 61 -5.29 -3.60 -7.56
N CYS A 62 -4.31 -2.72 -7.40
CA CYS A 62 -4.55 -1.29 -7.33
C CYS A 62 -4.86 -0.72 -8.72
N ALA A 63 -6.11 -0.33 -8.94
CA ALA A 63 -6.55 0.28 -10.19
C ALA A 63 -5.96 1.69 -10.43
N PHE A 64 -5.34 2.31 -9.41
CA PHE A 64 -4.71 3.63 -9.51
C PHE A 64 -3.19 3.54 -9.69
N ASN A 65 -2.59 2.38 -9.41
CA ASN A 65 -1.17 2.14 -9.57
C ASN A 65 -0.86 1.81 -11.04
N PHE A 66 -0.97 2.82 -11.91
CA PHE A 66 -0.76 2.69 -13.35
C PHE A 66 0.71 2.65 -13.77
N ASP A 67 1.66 2.77 -12.85
CA ASP A 67 3.10 2.85 -13.17
C ASP A 67 3.81 1.48 -13.19
N LEU A 68 3.10 0.44 -13.63
CA LEU A 68 3.72 -0.72 -14.26
C LEU A 68 3.62 -0.54 -15.79
N ARG A 69 4.23 0.53 -16.31
CA ARG A 69 4.62 0.59 -17.72
C ARG A 69 5.88 -0.27 -17.89
N VAL A 70 5.67 -1.37 -18.60
CA VAL A 70 6.66 -2.22 -19.27
C VAL A 70 7.81 -1.41 -19.88
#